data_AF-A0A6B1AJ94-F1
#
_entry.id   AF-A0A6B1AJ94-F1
#
_cell.length_a   1.000
_cell.length_b   1.000
_cell.length_c   1.000
_cell.angle_alpha   90.00
_cell.angle_beta   90.00
_cell.angle_gamma   90.00
#
_symmetry.space_group_name_H-M   'P 1'
#
loop_
_entity.id
_entity.type
_entity.pdbx_description
1 polymer ?
#
loop_
_entity_poly.entity_id
_entity_poly.type
_entity_poly.pdbx_seq_one_letter_code
_entity_poly.pdbx_strand_id
1 'polypeptide(L)'
;MARFERRPLGVALTRDVRAAFERASGRELGWFFDQWIHSPGHPRLEAEWSPEGEDLVLSIRQAQPAEWPVFTLDLEFEVVGGGADGRRAGVCVDAREATLRIPGAAGADSVHFDPDVSVLATVVLRQR
;
A
#
# COMPACT_ATOMS: atom_id res chain seq x y z
N MET A 1 10.52 -23.41 -10.61
CA MET A 1 9.18 -24.00 -10.49
C MET A 1 8.97 -24.48 -9.07
N ALA A 2 8.20 -23.76 -8.25
CA ALA A 2 7.81 -24.23 -6.92
C ALA A 2 6.79 -25.37 -7.08
N ARG A 3 7.21 -26.60 -6.73
CA ARG A 3 6.36 -27.78 -6.76
C ARG A 3 5.50 -27.77 -5.50
N PHE A 4 4.18 -27.61 -5.65
CA PHE A 4 3.25 -27.88 -4.55
C PHE A 4 3.35 -29.38 -4.21
N GLU A 5 4.09 -29.72 -3.16
CA GLU A 5 4.09 -31.07 -2.61
C GLU A 5 2.66 -31.37 -2.10
N ARG A 6 2.09 -32.50 -2.56
CA ARG A 6 0.78 -32.97 -2.12
C ARG A 6 0.83 -33.20 -0.60
N ARG A 7 0.36 -32.24 0.19
CA ARG A 7 -0.04 -32.52 1.57
C ARG A 7 -1.27 -33.42 1.53
N PRO A 8 -1.37 -34.45 2.39
CA PRO A 8 -2.62 -35.17 2.56
C PRO A 8 -3.72 -34.17 2.91
N LEU A 9 -4.90 -34.30 2.29
CA LEU A 9 -6.03 -33.40 2.50
C LEU A 9 -6.37 -33.36 3.99
N GLY A 10 -6.01 -32.27 4.65
CA GLY A 10 -6.19 -32.04 6.08
C GLY A 10 -6.46 -30.56 6.34
N VAL A 11 -6.96 -30.25 7.54
CA VAL A 11 -7.25 -28.86 7.93
C VAL A 11 -5.94 -28.09 8.11
N ALA A 12 -5.82 -26.94 7.45
CA ALA A 12 -4.72 -26.01 7.61
C ALA A 12 -5.18 -24.79 8.41
N LEU A 13 -4.32 -24.30 9.30
CA LEU A 13 -4.54 -23.07 10.05
C LEU A 13 -3.75 -21.91 9.41
N THR A 14 -4.10 -20.68 9.74
CA THR A 14 -3.38 -19.47 9.27
C THR A 14 -1.87 -19.56 9.46
N ARG A 15 -1.42 -20.12 10.60
CA ARG A 15 0.02 -20.33 10.87
C ARG A 15 0.69 -21.28 9.86
N ASP A 16 -0.04 -22.28 9.35
CA ASP A 16 0.50 -23.24 8.39
C ASP A 16 0.65 -22.58 7.00
N VAL A 17 -0.29 -21.70 6.65
CA VAL A 17 -0.23 -20.85 5.45
C VAL A 17 0.95 -19.89 5.53
N ARG A 18 1.09 -19.15 6.65
CA ARG A 18 2.25 -18.26 6.87
C ARG A 18 3.56 -19.02 6.70
N ALA A 19 3.73 -20.14 7.40
CA ALA A 19 4.97 -20.91 7.34
C ALA A 19 5.26 -21.45 5.92
N ALA A 20 4.23 -21.78 5.13
CA ALA A 20 4.42 -22.17 3.74
C ALA A 20 4.91 -21.01 2.85
N PHE A 21 4.37 -19.81 3.04
CA PHE A 21 4.76 -18.63 2.27
C PHE A 21 6.16 -18.15 2.65
N GLU A 22 6.51 -18.17 3.93
CA GLU A 22 7.86 -17.83 4.41
C GLU A 22 8.90 -18.81 3.84
N ARG A 23 8.62 -20.13 3.85
CA ARG A 23 9.51 -21.13 3.22
C ARG A 23 9.66 -20.94 1.71
N ALA A 24 8.59 -20.60 1.01
CA ALA A 24 8.61 -20.44 -0.44
C ALA A 24 9.29 -19.14 -0.90
N SER A 25 9.13 -18.06 -0.11
CA SER A 25 9.66 -16.72 -0.44
C SER A 25 11.02 -16.43 0.17
N GLY A 26 11.42 -17.13 1.25
CA GLY A 26 12.62 -16.82 2.03
C GLY A 26 12.49 -15.53 2.86
N ARG A 27 11.29 -14.95 2.96
CA ARG A 27 11.01 -13.71 3.70
C ARG A 27 10.28 -14.00 4.99
N GLU A 28 10.54 -13.20 6.02
CA GLU A 28 9.71 -13.18 7.22
C GLU A 28 8.40 -12.43 6.93
N LEU A 29 7.27 -13.07 7.22
CA LEU A 29 5.94 -12.54 6.91
C LEU A 29 5.08 -12.39 8.17
N GLY A 30 5.66 -12.57 9.37
CA GLY A 30 4.97 -12.35 10.65
C GLY A 30 4.21 -11.02 10.69
N TRP A 31 4.91 -9.91 10.44
CA TRP A 31 4.36 -8.55 10.40
C TRP A 31 3.11 -8.42 9.49
N PHE A 32 3.12 -9.08 8.32
CA PHE A 32 2.02 -9.01 7.37
C PHE A 32 0.78 -9.69 7.93
N PHE A 33 0.94 -10.90 8.48
CA PHE A 33 -0.18 -11.62 9.10
C PHE A 33 -0.67 -10.91 10.36
N ASP A 34 0.22 -10.29 11.13
CA ASP A 34 -0.14 -9.60 12.35
C ASP A 34 -1.05 -8.40 12.08
N GLN A 35 -0.72 -7.56 11.08
CA GLN A 35 -1.58 -6.42 10.73
C GLN A 35 -2.88 -6.85 10.03
N TRP A 36 -2.84 -7.86 9.15
CA TRP A 36 -4.00 -8.17 8.29
C TRP A 36 -4.95 -9.23 8.86
N ILE A 37 -4.46 -10.11 9.72
CA ILE A 37 -5.25 -11.24 10.25
C ILE A 37 -5.46 -11.13 11.76
N HIS A 38 -4.45 -10.68 12.50
CA HIS A 38 -4.49 -10.71 13.97
C HIS A 38 -4.86 -9.36 14.60
N SER A 39 -4.81 -8.27 13.84
CA SER A 39 -5.14 -6.92 14.32
C SER A 39 -6.55 -6.51 13.92
N PRO A 40 -7.21 -5.65 14.73
CA PRO A 40 -8.52 -5.15 14.40
C PRO A 40 -8.47 -4.13 13.25
N GLY A 41 -9.55 -4.11 12.46
CA GLY A 41 -9.81 -3.06 11.50
C GLY A 41 -9.03 -3.17 10.19
N HIS A 42 -8.84 -2.03 9.54
CA HIS A 42 -8.21 -1.89 8.23
C HIS A 42 -7.65 -0.47 8.03
N PRO A 43 -6.72 -0.27 7.08
CA PRO A 43 -6.18 1.06 6.79
C PRO A 43 -7.27 2.04 6.34
N ARG A 44 -7.22 3.25 6.90
CA ARG A 44 -8.02 4.40 6.43
C ARG A 44 -7.03 5.49 6.02
N LEU A 45 -6.95 5.76 4.72
CA LEU A 45 -5.98 6.68 4.17
C LEU A 45 -6.64 8.01 3.78
N GLU A 46 -6.05 9.10 4.22
CA GLU A 46 -6.29 10.43 3.67
C GLU A 46 -5.06 10.81 2.85
N ALA A 47 -5.26 11.00 1.56
CA ALA A 47 -4.21 11.42 0.66
C ALA A 47 -4.58 12.78 0.07
N GLU A 48 -3.63 13.71 0.10
CA GLU A 48 -3.77 15.03 -0.51
C GLU A 48 -2.61 15.27 -1.43
N TRP A 49 -2.88 15.86 -2.60
CA TRP A 49 -1.84 16.19 -3.55
C TRP A 49 -1.94 17.64 -4.00
N SER A 50 -0.78 18.26 -4.19
CA SER A 50 -0.66 19.63 -4.69
C SER A 50 0.67 19.82 -5.41
N PRO A 51 0.74 20.75 -6.39
CA PRO A 51 2.01 21.14 -6.98
C PRO A 51 2.87 21.93 -5.98
N GLU A 52 4.16 21.63 -5.92
CA GLU A 52 5.18 22.43 -5.24
C GLU A 52 6.34 22.70 -6.20
N GLY A 53 6.42 23.92 -6.75
CA GLY A 53 7.38 24.23 -7.81
C GLY A 53 7.08 23.44 -9.09
N GLU A 54 8.05 22.65 -9.56
CA GLU A 54 7.90 21.77 -10.73
C GLU A 54 7.43 20.35 -10.34
N ASP A 55 7.34 20.06 -9.04
CA ASP A 55 7.04 18.74 -8.51
C ASP A 55 5.57 18.60 -8.12
N LEU A 56 5.08 17.36 -8.12
CA LEU A 56 3.84 17.00 -7.46
C LEU A 56 4.16 16.39 -6.09
N VAL A 57 3.52 16.88 -5.04
CA VAL A 57 3.71 16.37 -3.68
C VAL A 57 2.43 15.73 -3.19
N LEU A 58 2.51 14.45 -2.82
CA LEU A 58 1.45 13.69 -2.20
C LEU A 58 1.75 13.53 -0.72
N SER A 59 0.83 13.97 0.14
CA SER A 59 0.86 13.74 1.58
C SER A 59 -0.14 12.64 1.92
N ILE A 60 0.32 11.56 2.53
CA ILE A 60 -0.48 10.40 2.91
C ILE A 60 -0.56 10.33 4.43
N ARG A 61 -1.77 10.17 4.97
CA ARG A 61 -2.04 10.02 6.41
C ARG A 61 -2.89 8.79 6.69
N GLN A 62 -2.44 7.98 7.64
CA GLN A 62 -3.20 6.86 8.19
C GLN A 62 -4.14 7.34 9.32
N ALA A 63 -5.41 7.53 8.96
CA ALA A 63 -6.46 8.15 9.76
C ALA A 63 -7.31 7.19 10.60
N GLN A 64 -7.00 5.89 10.61
CA GLN A 64 -7.69 4.92 11.46
C GLN A 64 -7.48 5.20 12.96
N PRO A 65 -8.37 4.71 13.86
CA PRO A 65 -8.24 4.91 15.30
C PRO A 65 -6.83 4.57 15.84
N ALA A 66 -6.43 5.24 16.92
CA ALA A 66 -5.10 5.09 17.50
C ALA A 66 -4.89 3.69 18.12
N GLU A 67 -5.98 3.01 18.50
CA GLU A 67 -5.99 1.65 19.02
C GLU A 67 -5.73 0.60 17.92
N TRP A 68 -5.87 0.97 16.64
CA TRP A 68 -5.53 0.10 15.51
C TRP A 68 -4.06 0.31 15.12
N PRO A 69 -3.39 -0.71 14.57
CA PRO A 69 -1.99 -0.59 14.19
C PRO A 69 -1.79 0.48 13.11
N VAL A 70 -0.55 0.97 13.04
CA VAL A 70 -0.02 1.58 11.83
C VAL A 70 0.27 0.45 10.86
N PHE A 71 -0.31 0.50 9.66
CA PHE A 71 -0.09 -0.52 8.66
C PHE A 71 1.16 -0.20 7.86
N THR A 72 1.93 -1.23 7.50
CA THR A 72 2.99 -1.13 6.50
C THR A 72 2.38 -1.44 5.13
N LEU A 73 2.39 -0.44 4.25
CA LEU A 73 1.71 -0.44 2.96
C LEU A 73 2.66 0.01 1.85
N ASP A 74 2.78 -0.80 0.80
CA ASP A 74 3.37 -0.36 -0.47
C ASP A 74 2.25 0.25 -1.31
N LEU A 75 2.21 1.58 -1.40
CA LEU A 75 1.19 2.32 -2.13
C LEU A 75 1.70 2.72 -3.50
N GLU A 76 0.88 2.58 -4.53
CA GLU A 76 1.15 3.06 -5.88
C GLU A 76 0.18 4.18 -6.26
N PHE A 77 0.67 5.17 -6.99
CA PHE A 77 -0.11 6.27 -7.54
C PHE A 77 0.20 6.43 -9.01
N GLU A 78 -0.84 6.67 -9.82
CA GLU A 78 -0.71 6.99 -11.23
C GLU A 78 -1.06 8.47 -11.47
N VAL A 79 -0.19 9.18 -12.17
CA VAL A 79 -0.38 10.58 -12.53
C VAL A 79 -0.92 10.66 -13.96
N VAL A 80 -1.91 11.53 -14.16
CA VAL A 80 -2.53 11.79 -15.46
C VAL A 80 -2.42 13.29 -15.76
N GLY A 81 -2.03 13.63 -16.98
CA GLY A 81 -1.84 15.03 -17.41
C GLY A 81 -0.45 15.61 -17.12
N GLY A 82 -0.26 16.89 -17.46
CA GLY A 82 0.96 17.64 -17.14
C GLY A 82 2.27 17.15 -17.76
N GLY A 83 2.21 16.35 -18.83
CA GLY A 83 3.38 15.71 -19.43
C GLY A 83 3.88 14.47 -18.69
N ALA A 84 3.17 14.02 -17.65
CA ALA A 84 3.47 12.83 -16.86
C ALA A 84 2.38 11.74 -17.00
N ASP A 85 1.66 11.74 -18.11
CA ASP A 85 0.50 10.88 -18.33
C ASP A 85 0.84 9.39 -18.23
N GLY A 86 0.12 8.66 -17.37
CA GLY A 86 0.35 7.24 -17.08
C GLY A 86 1.60 6.96 -16.24
N ARG A 87 2.26 7.98 -15.67
CA ARG A 87 3.43 7.77 -14.82
C ARG A 87 3.00 7.21 -13.47
N ARG A 88 3.52 6.02 -13.13
CA ARG A 88 3.33 5.40 -11.82
C ARG A 88 4.48 5.73 -10.88
N ALA A 89 4.15 5.97 -9.61
CA ALA A 89 5.09 6.23 -8.53
C ALA A 89 4.65 5.50 -7.26
N GLY A 90 5.60 4.80 -6.62
CA GLY A 90 5.36 4.02 -5.42
C GLY A 90 5.97 4.65 -4.17
N VAL A 91 5.35 4.42 -3.02
CA VAL A 91 5.86 4.78 -1.69
C VAL A 91 5.55 3.68 -0.68
N CYS A 92 6.55 3.26 0.09
CA CYS A 92 6.34 2.43 1.26
C CYS A 92 5.95 3.34 2.44
N VAL A 93 4.80 3.08 3.03
CA VAL A 93 4.24 3.81 4.18
C VAL A 93 4.23 2.86 5.36
N ASP A 94 5.13 3.07 6.31
CA ASP A 94 5.25 2.32 7.57
C ASP A 94 4.98 3.19 8.81
N ALA A 95 4.62 4.47 8.59
CA ALA A 95 4.32 5.46 9.61
C ALA A 95 2.90 6.03 9.44
N ARG A 96 2.45 6.83 10.43
CA ARG A 96 1.15 7.52 10.38
C ARG A 96 1.07 8.56 9.27
N GLU A 97 2.21 9.10 8.86
CA GLU A 97 2.34 10.11 7.83
C GLU A 97 3.50 9.74 6.90
N ALA A 98 3.31 9.99 5.61
CA ALA A 98 4.34 9.81 4.60
C ALA A 98 4.15 10.85 3.49
N THR A 99 5.24 11.17 2.80
CA THR A 99 5.21 12.08 1.65
C THR A 99 5.89 11.43 0.46
N LEU A 100 5.24 11.50 -0.69
CA LEU A 100 5.80 11.12 -1.98
C LEU A 100 5.95 12.36 -2.84
N ARG A 101 7.14 12.57 -3.39
CA ARG A 101 7.41 13.61 -4.39
C ARG A 101 7.58 12.98 -5.76
N ILE A 102 6.89 13.52 -6.75
CA ILE A 102 6.97 13.09 -8.16
C ILE A 102 7.52 14.27 -8.96
N PRO A 103 8.82 14.26 -9.32
CA PRO A 103 9.44 15.39 -10.00
C PRO A 103 8.88 15.62 -11.39
N GLY A 104 8.67 16.90 -11.76
CA GLY A 104 8.18 17.27 -13.09
C GLY A 104 6.71 16.91 -13.35
N ALA A 105 5.92 16.74 -12.30
CA ALA A 105 4.49 16.39 -12.38
C ALA A 105 3.57 17.50 -11.83
N ALA A 106 4.06 18.73 -11.63
CA ALA A 106 3.25 19.84 -11.13
C ALA A 106 2.01 20.17 -12.01
N GLY A 107 2.05 19.84 -13.30
CA GLY A 107 0.93 20.04 -14.22
C GLY A 107 -0.11 18.92 -14.23
N ALA A 108 -0.07 17.98 -13.28
CA ALA A 108 -1.01 16.85 -13.22
C ALA A 108 -2.46 17.32 -13.15
N ASP A 109 -3.31 16.74 -14.00
CA ASP A 109 -4.75 16.99 -14.00
C ASP A 109 -5.46 16.11 -12.96
N SER A 110 -5.01 14.87 -12.80
CA SER A 110 -5.50 13.95 -11.77
C SER A 110 -4.42 13.00 -11.28
N VAL A 111 -4.68 12.43 -10.10
CA VAL A 111 -3.90 11.35 -9.49
C VAL A 111 -4.84 10.21 -9.17
N HIS A 112 -4.48 9.00 -9.56
CA HIS A 112 -5.22 7.79 -9.22
C HIS A 112 -4.48 7.02 -8.13
N PHE A 113 -5.18 6.69 -7.05
CA PHE A 113 -4.66 5.83 -5.99
C PHE A 113 -4.78 4.37 -6.41
N ASP A 114 -3.71 3.60 -6.25
CA ASP A 114 -3.64 2.14 -6.40
C ASP A 114 -4.44 1.62 -7.61
N PRO A 115 -4.01 1.97 -8.83
CA PRO A 115 -4.77 1.67 -10.05
C PRO A 115 -5.05 0.17 -10.26
N ASP A 116 -4.24 -0.69 -9.65
CA ASP A 116 -4.36 -2.15 -9.74
C ASP A 116 -5.06 -2.78 -8.52
N VAL A 117 -5.48 -1.97 -7.54
CA VAL A 117 -6.17 -2.40 -6.32
C VAL A 117 -5.36 -3.46 -5.55
N SER A 118 -4.07 -3.18 -5.39
CA SER A 118 -3.12 -4.04 -4.67
C SER A 118 -3.30 -4.01 -3.15
N VAL A 119 -3.91 -2.96 -2.61
CA VAL A 119 -4.05 -2.73 -1.17
C VAL A 119 -5.52 -2.64 -0.75
N LEU A 120 -5.88 -3.38 0.30
CA LEU A 120 -7.18 -3.26 0.95
C LEU A 120 -7.20 -2.03 1.88
N ALA A 121 -7.74 -0.91 1.41
CA ALA A 121 -7.87 0.31 2.20
C ALA A 121 -9.15 1.08 1.88
N THR A 122 -9.63 1.87 2.85
CA THR A 122 -10.56 2.97 2.55
C THR A 122 -9.74 4.23 2.31
N VAL A 123 -10.00 4.93 1.20
CA VAL A 123 -9.18 6.06 0.78
C VAL A 123 -10.05 7.29 0.52
N VAL A 124 -9.59 8.43 1.02
CA VAL A 124 -10.08 9.74 0.64
C VAL A 124 -8.95 10.49 -0.03
N LEU A 125 -9.04 10.69 -1.34
CA LEU A 125 -8.05 11.42 -2.13
C LEU A 125 -8.59 12.82 -2.46
N ARG A 126 -7.78 13.85 -2.20
CA ARG A 126 -8.13 15.24 -2.49
C ARG A 126 -7.01 15.94 -3.27
N GLN A 127 -7.42 16.82 -4.18
CA GLN A 127 -6.54 17.82 -4.78
C GLN A 127 -6.63 19.10 -3.93
N ARG A 128 -5.49 19.70 -3.62
CA ARG A 128 -5.39 20.99 -2.94
C ARG A 128 -4.90 22.08 -3.89
#